data_AF-A0A535P534-F1
#
_entry.id   AF-A0A535P534-F1
#
_cell.length_a   1.000
_cell.length_b   1.000
_cell.length_c   1.000
_cell.angle_alpha   90.00
_cell.angle_beta   90.00
_cell.angle_gamma   90.00
#
_symmetry.space_group_name_H-M   'P 1'
#
loop_
_entity.id
_entity.type
_entity.pdbx_description
1 polymer ?
#
loop_
_entity_poly.entity_id
_entity_poly.type
_entity_poly.pdbx_seq_one_letter_code
_entity_poly.pdbx_strand_id
1 'polypeptide(L)'
;MAVGRHGTDAASWTSRDGLAWTESPLPPASGSAAPSEVIPEQAAALAGADVTSRSSGRAVFVAGGWTGASNASPSARFWFSSDGSRWTSARVASATSADARVVAMAASAAGFLAVGQTGPEGSPTGSAAWWSEDGEAWTRIASADLPPDTTPEAVAAAPGGGFVAVGSSVARDRAVVWLSMDGRHWRAASDQAAFHHYGLKVRMRGVAAGGPGLVAVGVSLFGTQFGTATVWTSADGAVWQLVPDVAAFDGAEMDGIVGTAGGLVAVGTWGAPDQYVPTVWLSPPR
;
A
#
# COMPACT_ATOMS: atom_id res chain seq x y z
N MET A 1 -8.04 10.56 9.21
CA MET A 1 -6.75 11.18 8.86
C MET A 1 -6.32 10.64 7.50
N ALA A 2 -5.59 11.45 6.74
CA ALA A 2 -5.01 11.08 5.44
C ALA A 2 -3.61 11.65 5.33
N VAL A 3 -2.80 11.09 4.43
CA VAL A 3 -1.49 11.61 4.03
C VAL A 3 -1.38 11.64 2.52
N GLY A 4 -0.52 12.49 1.99
CA GLY A 4 -0.48 12.77 0.56
C GLY A 4 0.54 13.83 0.22
N ARG A 5 0.19 14.63 -0.78
CA ARG A 5 1.02 15.73 -1.27
C ARG A 5 0.16 16.98 -1.46
N HIS A 6 0.67 18.13 -1.04
CA HIS A 6 0.15 19.45 -1.38
C HIS A 6 1.22 20.19 -2.20
N GLY A 7 0.90 20.50 -3.46
CA GLY A 7 1.88 21.11 -4.35
C GLY A 7 3.04 20.16 -4.63
N THR A 8 4.22 20.42 -4.06
CA THR A 8 5.43 19.56 -4.12
C THR A 8 5.75 18.84 -2.82
N ASP A 9 5.04 19.17 -1.75
CA ASP A 9 5.45 18.84 -0.39
C ASP A 9 4.55 17.75 0.19
N ALA A 10 5.13 16.91 1.05
CA ALA A 10 4.37 15.90 1.77
C ALA A 10 3.47 16.58 2.82
N ALA A 11 2.22 16.14 2.88
CA ALA A 11 1.23 16.71 3.78
C ALA A 11 0.35 15.63 4.41
N SER A 12 -0.26 15.99 5.54
CA SER A 12 -1.28 15.21 6.23
C SER A 12 -2.53 16.04 6.43
N TRP A 13 -3.67 15.38 6.51
CA TRP A 13 -4.94 16.00 6.84
C TRP A 13 -5.61 15.25 7.96
N THR A 14 -6.03 15.95 9.01
CA THR A 14 -6.79 15.40 10.13
C THR A 14 -8.22 15.92 10.09
N SER A 15 -9.16 15.08 10.50
CA SER A 15 -10.57 15.42 10.59
C SER A 15 -11.19 14.62 11.72
N ARG A 16 -12.12 15.25 12.45
CA ARG A 16 -12.90 14.59 13.52
C ARG A 16 -14.24 14.06 13.03
N ASP A 17 -14.78 14.65 11.97
CA ASP A 17 -16.10 14.36 11.42
C ASP A 17 -16.06 13.78 10.00
N GLY A 18 -14.87 13.74 9.38
CA GLY A 18 -14.67 13.35 7.99
C GLY A 18 -15.08 14.39 6.96
N LEU A 19 -15.63 15.54 7.39
CA LEU A 19 -16.17 16.59 6.52
C LEU A 19 -15.28 17.83 6.52
N ALA A 20 -14.80 18.24 7.69
CA ALA A 20 -13.89 19.37 7.84
C ALA A 20 -12.46 18.86 8.08
N TRP A 21 -11.53 19.31 7.25
CA TRP A 21 -10.15 18.83 7.26
C TRP A 21 -9.17 19.95 7.59
N THR A 22 -8.22 19.64 8.48
CA THR A 22 -7.09 20.51 8.82
C THR A 22 -5.82 19.90 8.26
N GLU A 23 -5.13 20.65 7.41
CA GLU A 23 -3.84 20.27 6.83
C GLU A 23 -2.71 20.49 7.83
N SER A 24 -1.68 19.64 7.77
CA SER A 24 -0.43 19.81 8.50
C SER A 24 0.74 19.31 7.64
N PRO A 25 1.81 20.11 7.46
CA PRO A 25 2.94 19.74 6.64
C PRO A 25 3.79 18.64 7.30
N LEU A 26 4.40 17.79 6.47
CA LEU A 26 5.43 16.85 6.92
C LEU A 26 6.80 17.49 6.73
N PRO A 27 7.70 17.44 7.73
CA PRO A 27 9.02 18.06 7.60
C PRO A 27 9.89 17.28 6.59
N PRO A 28 10.72 17.97 5.79
CA PRO A 28 11.65 17.29 4.90
C PRO A 28 12.68 16.47 5.68
N ALA A 29 13.18 15.38 5.09
CA ALA A 29 14.20 14.56 5.73
C ALA A 29 15.49 15.35 6.06
N SER A 30 16.09 15.05 7.22
CA SER A 30 17.36 15.65 7.64
C SER A 30 18.48 15.28 6.66
N GLY A 31 19.13 16.28 6.04
CA GLY A 31 20.28 16.06 5.14
C GLY A 31 20.06 16.39 3.66
N SER A 32 18.93 16.99 3.28
CA SER A 32 18.78 17.59 1.94
C SER A 32 19.73 18.78 1.75
N ALA A 33 20.62 18.70 0.76
CA ALA A 33 21.59 19.75 0.44
C ALA A 33 21.04 20.73 -0.60
N ALA A 34 21.15 22.03 -0.30
CA ALA A 34 21.00 23.26 -1.10
C ALA A 34 19.66 23.51 -1.88
N PRO A 35 19.21 24.79 -1.98
CA PRO A 35 17.81 25.15 -2.25
C PRO A 35 17.48 25.47 -3.73
N SER A 36 18.17 24.89 -4.72
CA SER A 36 17.94 25.28 -6.12
C SER A 36 16.96 24.41 -6.91
N GLU A 37 16.53 23.27 -6.39
CA GLU A 37 15.54 22.41 -7.07
C GLU A 37 14.59 21.78 -6.06
N VAL A 38 13.29 22.05 -6.21
CA VAL A 38 12.25 21.48 -5.34
C VAL A 38 12.07 20.02 -5.75
N ILE A 39 12.67 19.09 -5.01
CA ILE A 39 12.47 17.66 -5.23
C ILE A 39 11.12 17.27 -4.61
N PRO A 40 10.14 16.79 -5.38
CA PRO A 40 8.85 16.43 -4.84
C PRO A 40 8.99 15.38 -3.74
N GLU A 41 8.24 15.54 -2.66
CA GLU A 41 8.12 14.57 -1.58
C GLU A 41 6.63 14.23 -1.40
N GLN A 42 6.32 12.94 -1.34
CA GLN A 42 4.93 12.47 -1.26
C GLN A 42 4.81 11.43 -0.16
N ALA A 43 3.87 11.63 0.76
CA ALA A 43 3.38 10.54 1.60
C ALA A 43 2.32 9.75 0.82
N ALA A 44 2.42 8.44 0.83
CA ALA A 44 1.60 7.53 0.03
C ALA A 44 0.83 6.52 0.88
N ALA A 45 1.34 6.24 2.07
CA ALA A 45 0.79 5.24 2.95
C ALA A 45 0.84 5.70 4.41
N LEU A 46 -0.17 5.26 5.17
CA LEU A 46 -0.32 5.56 6.59
C LEU A 46 -0.65 4.27 7.32
N ALA A 47 0.01 4.05 8.44
CA ALA A 47 -0.38 3.03 9.41
C ALA A 47 -0.46 3.65 10.80
N GLY A 48 -1.40 3.17 11.61
CA GLY A 48 -1.53 3.54 13.02
C GLY A 48 -1.58 2.29 13.88
N ALA A 49 -0.84 2.29 14.98
CA ALA A 49 -0.96 1.26 16.01
C ALA A 49 -0.97 1.90 17.40
N ASP A 50 -1.72 1.27 18.29
CA ASP A 50 -1.59 1.53 19.73
C ASP A 50 -0.40 0.69 20.23
N VAL A 51 0.77 1.31 20.33
CA VAL A 51 2.00 0.61 20.73
C VAL A 51 2.00 0.50 22.25
N THR A 52 1.33 -0.52 22.78
CA THR A 52 1.16 -0.74 24.22
C THR A 52 2.46 -1.12 24.94
N SER A 53 3.56 -1.36 24.23
CA SER A 53 4.84 -1.80 24.80
C SER A 53 5.61 -0.72 25.57
N ARG A 54 5.16 0.56 25.55
CA ARG A 54 5.79 1.66 26.30
C ARG A 54 4.77 2.51 27.05
N SER A 55 4.41 2.07 28.26
CA SER A 55 3.95 2.82 29.47
C SER A 55 3.15 4.14 29.35
N SER A 56 2.57 4.47 28.20
CA SER A 56 1.81 5.71 27.97
C SER A 56 0.62 5.55 27.01
N GLY A 57 0.42 4.36 26.41
CA GLY A 57 -0.79 4.06 25.62
C GLY A 57 -1.09 5.11 24.55
N ARG A 58 -0.05 5.65 23.91
CA ARG A 58 -0.22 6.74 22.95
C ARG A 58 -0.09 6.18 21.54
N ALA A 59 -1.15 6.32 20.75
CA ALA A 59 -1.19 5.94 19.36
C ALA A 59 0.00 6.57 18.60
N VAL A 60 0.71 5.75 17.83
CA VAL A 60 1.75 6.20 16.91
C VAL A 60 1.22 6.06 15.49
N PHE A 61 1.21 7.18 14.78
CA PHE A 61 0.94 7.26 13.36
C PHE A 61 2.26 7.30 12.61
N VAL A 62 2.37 6.50 11.55
CA VAL A 62 3.53 6.52 10.65
C VAL A 62 3.07 6.73 9.22
N ALA A 63 3.70 7.69 8.56
CA ALA A 63 3.56 7.92 7.12
C ALA A 63 4.81 7.43 6.39
N GLY A 64 4.61 6.87 5.20
CA GLY A 64 5.67 6.43 4.30
C GLY A 64 5.46 7.04 2.93
N GLY A 65 6.56 7.30 2.24
CA GLY A 65 6.58 8.08 1.03
C GLY A 65 7.87 7.96 0.24
N TRP A 66 8.11 8.89 -0.67
CA TRP A 66 9.39 9.01 -1.35
C TRP A 66 9.67 10.44 -1.78
N THR A 67 10.93 10.68 -2.12
CA THR A 67 11.39 11.86 -2.83
C THR A 67 12.02 11.49 -4.16
N GLY A 68 11.93 12.36 -5.16
CA GLY A 68 12.52 12.18 -6.49
C GLY A 68 11.57 12.59 -7.62
N ALA A 69 12.12 12.94 -8.77
CA ALA A 69 11.32 13.15 -9.98
C ALA A 69 10.77 11.81 -10.53
N SER A 70 9.66 11.84 -11.27
CA SER A 70 8.98 10.61 -11.77
C SER A 70 9.85 9.70 -12.65
N ASN A 71 10.91 10.25 -13.26
CA ASN A 71 11.89 9.52 -14.08
C ASN A 71 13.25 9.29 -13.39
N ALA A 72 13.41 9.74 -12.15
CA ALA A 72 14.60 9.51 -11.35
C ALA A 72 14.41 8.29 -10.44
N SER A 73 15.51 7.72 -9.93
CA SER A 73 15.44 6.70 -8.89
C SER A 73 14.84 7.33 -7.62
N PRO A 74 13.68 6.85 -7.14
CA PRO A 74 13.06 7.41 -5.94
C PRO A 74 13.86 7.06 -4.70
N SER A 75 13.74 7.88 -3.66
CA SER A 75 14.29 7.57 -2.33
C SER A 75 13.19 7.55 -1.30
N ALA A 76 13.02 6.43 -0.60
CA ALA A 76 12.00 6.25 0.43
C ALA A 76 12.13 7.28 1.56
N ARG A 77 10.98 7.67 2.10
CA ARG A 77 10.82 8.65 3.18
C ARG A 77 9.81 8.14 4.20
N PHE A 78 10.04 8.47 5.46
CA PHE A 78 9.23 8.00 6.57
C PHE A 78 9.08 9.12 7.60
N TRP A 79 7.90 9.20 8.21
CA TRP A 79 7.59 10.16 9.27
C TRP A 79 6.74 9.50 10.33
N PHE A 80 6.84 10.01 11.56
CA PHE A 80 6.01 9.55 12.66
C PHE A 80 5.37 10.73 13.40
N SER A 81 4.23 10.47 14.02
CA SER A 81 3.48 11.42 14.83
C SER A 81 2.73 10.68 15.93
N SER A 82 2.52 11.36 17.06
CA SER A 82 1.71 10.85 18.16
C SER A 82 0.31 11.46 18.22
N ASP A 83 0.00 12.36 17.28
CA ASP A 83 -1.30 13.06 17.19
C ASP A 83 -1.81 13.23 15.75
N GLY A 84 -1.00 12.89 14.75
CA GLY A 84 -1.35 12.99 13.33
C GLY A 84 -1.27 14.40 12.75
N SER A 85 -0.95 15.40 13.57
CA SER A 85 -0.86 16.82 13.21
C SER A 85 0.57 17.37 13.31
N ARG A 86 1.40 16.79 14.17
CA ARG A 86 2.82 17.17 14.35
C ARG A 86 3.69 15.99 13.96
N TRP A 87 4.37 16.12 12.82
CA TRP A 87 5.18 15.06 12.24
C TRP A 87 6.66 15.30 12.47
N THR A 88 7.40 14.21 12.61
CA THR A 88 8.87 14.19 12.69
C THR A 88 9.39 13.22 11.64
N SER A 89 10.45 13.60 10.92
CA SER A 89 11.11 12.70 9.96
C SER A 89 11.74 11.51 10.71
N ALA A 90 11.41 10.30 10.27
CA ALA A 90 12.00 9.09 10.81
C ALA A 90 13.37 8.83 10.16
N ARG A 91 14.23 8.11 10.89
CA ARG A 91 15.58 7.76 10.45
C ARG A 91 15.52 6.57 9.48
N VAL A 92 16.16 6.73 8.33
CA VAL A 92 16.46 5.65 7.37
C VAL A 92 17.83 5.96 6.77
N ALA A 93 18.70 4.95 6.64
CA ALA A 93 20.02 5.18 6.04
C ALA A 93 19.88 5.45 4.53
N SER A 94 20.67 6.37 3.98
CA SER A 94 20.56 6.75 2.55
C SER A 94 20.69 5.55 1.61
N ALA A 95 21.61 4.63 1.91
CA ALA A 95 21.82 3.39 1.16
C ALA A 95 20.59 2.45 1.18
N THR A 96 19.79 2.50 2.25
CA THR A 96 18.59 1.66 2.41
C THR A 96 17.31 2.38 2.01
N SER A 97 17.35 3.69 1.74
CA SER A 97 16.23 4.43 1.16
C SER A 97 16.26 4.52 -0.36
N ALA A 98 17.44 4.36 -0.99
CA ALA A 98 17.61 4.60 -2.42
C ALA A 98 16.90 3.56 -3.32
N ASP A 99 16.57 4.02 -4.53
CA ASP A 99 15.93 3.26 -5.61
C ASP A 99 14.64 2.55 -5.19
N ALA A 100 13.83 3.19 -4.36
CA ALA A 100 12.54 2.65 -3.98
C ALA A 100 11.56 3.72 -3.51
N ARG A 101 10.29 3.48 -3.80
CA ARG A 101 9.16 4.24 -3.27
C ARG A 101 8.34 3.38 -2.32
N VAL A 102 7.84 3.97 -1.23
CA VAL A 102 6.85 3.33 -0.37
C VAL A 102 5.48 3.44 -1.04
N VAL A 103 4.75 2.32 -1.11
CA VAL A 103 3.40 2.28 -1.74
C VAL A 103 2.31 1.96 -0.73
N ALA A 104 2.59 1.11 0.25
CA ALA A 104 1.62 0.71 1.27
C ALA A 104 2.30 0.39 2.59
N MET A 105 1.54 0.52 3.68
CA MET A 105 2.01 0.28 5.04
C MET A 105 0.96 -0.46 5.85
N ALA A 106 1.44 -1.27 6.79
CA ALA A 106 0.61 -1.94 7.78
C ALA A 106 1.31 -1.87 9.14
N ALA A 107 0.53 -2.04 10.21
CA ALA A 107 1.05 -2.15 11.55
C ALA A 107 0.54 -3.42 12.24
N SER A 108 1.32 -3.91 13.19
CA SER A 108 0.93 -4.96 14.12
C SER A 108 1.38 -4.58 15.54
N ALA A 109 1.07 -5.41 16.52
CA ALA A 109 1.57 -5.22 17.89
C ALA A 109 3.11 -5.25 17.98
N ALA A 110 3.80 -5.81 16.99
CA ALA A 110 5.26 -5.92 16.97
C ALA A 110 5.96 -4.73 16.30
N GLY A 111 5.24 -3.90 15.53
CA GLY A 111 5.82 -2.77 14.81
C GLY A 111 5.10 -2.42 13.52
N PHE A 112 5.82 -1.75 12.64
CA PHE A 112 5.35 -1.19 11.39
C PHE A 112 6.11 -1.80 10.21
N LEU A 113 5.36 -2.03 9.14
CA LEU A 113 5.85 -2.57 7.88
C LEU A 113 5.51 -1.59 6.76
N ALA A 114 6.46 -1.37 5.87
CA ALA A 114 6.24 -0.69 4.60
C ALA A 114 6.63 -1.62 3.45
N VAL A 115 5.81 -1.66 2.41
CA VAL A 115 6.16 -2.27 1.12
C VAL A 115 6.27 -1.20 0.06
N GLY A 116 7.06 -1.49 -0.96
CA GLY A 116 7.46 -0.53 -1.97
C GLY A 116 7.90 -1.17 -3.27
N GLN A 117 8.13 -0.31 -4.25
CA GLN A 117 8.54 -0.69 -5.60
C GLN A 117 9.88 -0.04 -5.92
N THR A 118 10.78 -0.77 -6.56
CA THR A 118 12.09 -0.25 -7.03
C THR A 118 12.00 0.27 -8.46
N GLY A 119 12.95 1.11 -8.86
CA GLY A 119 12.99 1.70 -10.19
C GLY A 119 11.97 2.82 -10.43
N PRO A 120 11.86 3.30 -11.69
CA PRO A 120 11.00 4.42 -12.06
C PRO A 120 9.50 4.17 -11.78
N GLU A 121 8.72 5.25 -11.63
CA GLU A 121 7.30 5.18 -11.27
C GLU A 121 6.46 4.35 -12.27
N GLY A 122 6.56 4.68 -13.55
CA GLY A 122 5.82 3.99 -14.62
C GLY A 122 6.39 2.63 -15.04
N SER A 123 7.58 2.27 -14.56
CA SER A 123 8.28 1.05 -14.96
C SER A 123 9.05 0.45 -13.78
N PRO A 124 8.33 0.00 -12.72
CA PRO A 124 8.98 -0.61 -11.57
C PRO A 124 9.78 -1.84 -11.98
N THR A 125 10.93 -2.04 -11.36
CA THR A 125 11.87 -3.12 -11.67
C THR A 125 11.83 -4.26 -10.66
N GLY A 126 11.04 -4.10 -9.60
CA GLY A 126 10.95 -5.05 -8.50
C GLY A 126 10.39 -4.40 -7.25
N SER A 127 10.81 -4.91 -6.11
CA SER A 127 10.20 -4.60 -4.82
C SER A 127 11.19 -4.21 -3.74
N ALA A 128 10.68 -3.46 -2.76
CA ALA A 128 11.37 -3.17 -1.52
C ALA A 128 10.40 -3.35 -0.34
N ALA A 129 10.93 -3.62 0.83
CA ALA A 129 10.18 -3.57 2.07
C ALA A 129 11.07 -3.06 3.19
N TRP A 130 10.44 -2.46 4.20
CA TRP A 130 11.13 -1.95 5.37
C TRP A 130 10.37 -2.30 6.64
N TRP A 131 11.11 -2.49 7.71
CA TRP A 131 10.57 -2.74 9.04
C TRP A 131 10.97 -1.63 10.00
N SER A 132 10.08 -1.33 10.94
CA SER A 132 10.38 -0.52 12.11
C SER A 132 9.66 -1.06 13.32
N GLU A 133 10.33 -1.15 14.46
CA GLU A 133 9.69 -1.54 15.72
C GLU A 133 8.93 -0.38 16.37
N ASP A 134 9.31 0.86 16.08
CA ASP A 134 8.84 2.07 16.76
C ASP A 134 8.27 3.16 15.83
N GLY A 135 8.44 3.02 14.51
CA GLY A 135 8.07 4.03 13.52
C GLY A 135 9.10 5.15 13.36
N GLU A 136 10.11 5.23 14.24
CA GLU A 136 11.11 6.29 14.28
C GLU A 136 12.40 5.91 13.55
N ALA A 137 12.72 4.62 13.46
CA ALA A 137 13.88 4.11 12.74
C ALA A 137 13.49 2.93 11.84
N TRP A 138 13.83 3.05 10.55
CA TRP A 138 13.44 2.11 9.50
C TRP A 138 14.66 1.40 8.91
N THR A 139 14.55 0.08 8.79
CA THR A 139 15.57 -0.77 8.15
C THR A 139 14.97 -1.45 6.92
N ARG A 140 15.71 -1.43 5.80
CA ARG A 140 15.30 -2.14 4.57
C ARG A 140 15.54 -3.63 4.78
N ILE A 141 14.53 -4.43 4.47
CA ILE A 141 14.61 -5.89 4.46
C ILE A 141 15.49 -6.30 3.28
N ALA A 142 16.35 -7.31 3.48
CA ALA A 142 17.26 -7.76 2.44
C ALA A 142 16.47 -8.32 1.25
N SER A 143 16.93 -8.06 0.02
CA SER A 143 16.25 -8.53 -1.18
C SER A 143 16.13 -10.06 -1.26
N ALA A 144 17.05 -10.79 -0.62
CA ALA A 144 17.01 -12.25 -0.51
C ALA A 144 15.84 -12.76 0.35
N ASP A 145 15.31 -11.93 1.25
CA ASP A 145 14.16 -12.23 2.10
C ASP A 145 12.83 -11.81 1.46
N LEU A 146 12.87 -11.29 0.23
CA LEU A 146 11.70 -10.85 -0.54
C LEU A 146 11.48 -11.75 -1.77
N PRO A 147 10.21 -11.98 -2.16
CA PRO A 147 9.92 -12.67 -3.41
C PRO A 147 10.47 -11.93 -4.64
N PRO A 148 11.22 -12.59 -5.54
CA PRO A 148 11.72 -11.97 -6.76
C PRO A 148 10.59 -11.77 -7.80
N ASP A 149 10.83 -10.95 -8.82
CA ASP A 149 9.88 -10.69 -9.92
C ASP A 149 8.47 -10.27 -9.44
N THR A 150 8.42 -9.34 -8.48
CA THR A 150 7.16 -8.87 -7.92
C THR A 150 7.17 -7.36 -7.70
N THR A 151 5.98 -6.77 -7.78
CA THR A 151 5.72 -5.35 -7.50
C THR A 151 4.52 -5.27 -6.55
N PRO A 152 4.73 -5.17 -5.23
CA PRO A 152 3.65 -5.06 -4.26
C PRO A 152 2.94 -3.71 -4.43
N GLU A 153 1.65 -3.66 -4.10
CA GLU A 153 0.78 -2.49 -4.25
C GLU A 153 -0.01 -2.20 -2.97
N ALA A 154 -0.36 -3.25 -2.22
CA ALA A 154 -0.99 -3.12 -0.91
C ALA A 154 -0.44 -4.13 0.08
N VAL A 155 -0.60 -3.84 1.37
CA VAL A 155 -0.27 -4.73 2.48
C VAL A 155 -1.27 -4.57 3.62
N ALA A 156 -1.64 -5.67 4.25
CA ALA A 156 -2.52 -5.70 5.41
C ALA A 156 -2.00 -6.67 6.48
N ALA A 157 -2.38 -6.42 7.74
CA ALA A 157 -2.25 -7.42 8.79
C ALA A 157 -3.21 -8.59 8.53
N ALA A 158 -2.72 -9.82 8.68
CA ALA A 158 -3.54 -11.01 8.48
C ALA A 158 -4.34 -11.38 9.75
N PRO A 159 -5.59 -11.86 9.65
CA PRO A 159 -6.38 -12.26 10.82
C PRO A 159 -5.72 -13.33 11.70
N GLY A 160 -4.90 -14.21 11.12
CA GLY A 160 -4.14 -15.25 11.84
C GLY A 160 -2.81 -14.77 12.43
N GLY A 161 -2.51 -13.47 12.36
CA GLY A 161 -1.21 -12.89 12.68
C GLY A 161 -0.29 -12.79 11.47
N GLY A 162 0.69 -11.90 11.55
CA GLY A 162 1.57 -11.58 10.42
C GLY A 162 0.95 -10.61 9.42
N PHE A 163 1.42 -10.67 8.18
CA PHE A 163 1.13 -9.72 7.11
C PHE A 163 0.94 -10.44 5.77
N VAL A 164 0.09 -9.84 4.94
CA VAL A 164 -0.15 -10.23 3.56
C VAL A 164 0.07 -9.01 2.67
N ALA A 165 0.98 -9.12 1.71
CA ALA A 165 1.15 -8.12 0.67
C ALA A 165 0.60 -8.65 -0.66
N VAL A 166 0.02 -7.78 -1.46
CA VAL A 166 -0.55 -8.13 -2.77
C VAL A 166 -0.06 -7.17 -3.85
N GLY A 167 -0.03 -7.63 -5.10
CA GLY A 167 0.41 -6.83 -6.24
C GLY A 167 0.36 -7.61 -7.55
N SER A 168 1.35 -7.40 -8.41
CA SER A 168 1.58 -8.18 -9.62
C SER A 168 3.04 -8.61 -9.79
N SER A 169 3.32 -9.47 -10.77
CA SER A 169 4.67 -9.65 -11.32
C SER A 169 5.19 -8.34 -11.94
N VAL A 170 6.49 -8.24 -12.21
CA VAL A 170 7.06 -7.06 -12.90
C VAL A 170 6.48 -6.90 -14.30
N ALA A 171 6.28 -8.02 -15.01
CA ALA A 171 5.61 -8.06 -16.31
C ALA A 171 4.10 -7.75 -16.24
N ARG A 172 3.51 -7.78 -15.03
CA ARG A 172 2.09 -7.60 -14.73
C ARG A 172 1.17 -8.67 -15.33
N ASP A 173 1.72 -9.79 -15.77
CA ASP A 173 1.01 -10.93 -16.36
C ASP A 173 0.41 -11.89 -15.32
N ARG A 174 0.72 -11.69 -14.04
CA ARG A 174 0.21 -12.49 -12.92
C ARG A 174 0.05 -11.64 -11.65
N ALA A 175 -1.02 -11.86 -10.90
CA ALA A 175 -1.16 -11.33 -9.55
C ALA A 175 -0.20 -12.04 -8.59
N VAL A 176 0.29 -11.34 -7.57
CA VAL A 176 1.21 -11.94 -6.60
C VAL A 176 0.74 -11.66 -5.19
N VAL A 177 0.96 -12.63 -4.32
CA VAL A 177 0.67 -12.53 -2.89
C VAL A 177 1.91 -12.95 -2.13
N TRP A 178 2.29 -12.16 -1.13
CA TRP A 178 3.36 -12.49 -0.21
C TRP A 178 2.80 -12.73 1.18
N LEU A 179 3.43 -13.65 1.91
CA LEU A 179 3.08 -14.02 3.27
C LEU A 179 4.29 -13.86 4.18
N SER A 180 4.08 -13.28 5.35
CA SER A 180 5.09 -13.21 6.40
C SER A 180 4.45 -13.21 7.78
N MET A 181 5.00 -14.01 8.71
CA MET A 181 4.54 -14.01 10.10
C MET A 181 5.18 -12.91 10.94
N ASP A 182 6.41 -12.51 10.60
CA ASP A 182 7.21 -11.54 11.35
C ASP A 182 7.38 -10.20 10.63
N GLY A 183 6.87 -10.08 9.41
CA GLY A 183 7.01 -8.90 8.55
C GLY A 183 8.41 -8.73 7.95
N ARG A 184 9.36 -9.63 8.23
CA ARG A 184 10.77 -9.52 7.83
C ARG A 184 11.18 -10.60 6.84
N HIS A 185 10.70 -11.82 7.02
CA HIS A 185 10.95 -12.93 6.09
C HIS A 185 9.68 -13.21 5.30
N TRP A 186 9.77 -13.09 3.97
CA TRP A 186 8.62 -13.21 3.10
C TRP A 186 8.72 -14.41 2.17
N ARG A 187 7.58 -15.02 1.91
CA ARG A 187 7.44 -16.05 0.86
C ARG A 187 6.30 -15.66 -0.07
N ALA A 188 6.45 -15.98 -1.36
CA ALA A 188 5.33 -15.92 -2.28
C ALA A 188 4.32 -17.03 -1.95
N ALA A 189 3.03 -16.73 -2.09
CA ALA A 189 2.03 -17.78 -2.24
C ALA A 189 2.33 -18.57 -3.54
N SER A 190 2.02 -19.86 -3.53
CA SER A 190 2.18 -20.70 -4.72
C SER A 190 1.32 -20.18 -5.88
N ASP A 191 1.82 -20.32 -7.10
CA ASP A 191 1.07 -19.94 -8.28
C ASP A 191 -0.22 -20.76 -8.41
N GLN A 192 -1.32 -20.11 -8.80
CA GLN A 192 -2.64 -20.71 -8.86
C GLN A 192 -3.52 -20.00 -9.89
N ALA A 193 -4.52 -20.69 -10.42
CA ALA A 193 -5.37 -20.18 -11.50
C ALA A 193 -6.01 -18.81 -11.18
N ALA A 194 -6.35 -18.55 -9.91
CA ALA A 194 -6.93 -17.27 -9.48
C ALA A 194 -6.00 -16.07 -9.70
N PHE A 195 -4.70 -16.27 -9.90
CA PHE A 195 -3.72 -15.20 -10.13
C PHE A 195 -3.56 -14.82 -11.60
N HIS A 196 -4.25 -15.50 -12.51
CA HIS A 196 -4.10 -15.32 -13.95
C HIS A 196 -5.43 -14.89 -14.57
N HIS A 197 -5.33 -14.14 -15.67
CA HIS A 197 -6.49 -13.74 -16.46
C HIS A 197 -6.21 -13.94 -17.95
N TYR A 198 -6.32 -15.18 -18.43
CA TYR A 198 -6.10 -15.54 -19.84
C TYR A 198 -4.76 -15.05 -20.45
N GLY A 199 -3.70 -14.94 -19.63
CA GLY A 199 -2.40 -14.40 -20.05
C GLY A 199 -2.36 -12.87 -20.24
N LEU A 200 -3.44 -12.18 -19.85
CA LEU A 200 -3.53 -10.73 -19.85
C LEU A 200 -3.10 -10.15 -18.51
N LYS A 201 -2.99 -8.82 -18.47
CA LYS A 201 -2.52 -8.12 -17.29
C LYS A 201 -3.53 -8.21 -16.15
N VAL A 202 -3.01 -8.48 -14.96
CA VAL A 202 -3.83 -8.59 -13.73
C VAL A 202 -3.05 -8.00 -12.56
N ARG A 203 -3.75 -7.24 -11.71
CA ARG A 203 -3.16 -6.58 -10.55
C ARG A 203 -4.11 -6.66 -9.37
N MET A 204 -3.60 -7.10 -8.22
CA MET A 204 -4.24 -6.80 -6.93
C MET A 204 -3.73 -5.45 -6.45
N ARG A 205 -4.63 -4.47 -6.28
CA ARG A 205 -4.30 -3.09 -5.88
C ARG A 205 -4.58 -2.80 -4.40
N GLY A 206 -5.54 -3.50 -3.82
CA GLY A 206 -5.92 -3.35 -2.41
C GLY A 206 -6.11 -4.71 -1.72
N VAL A 207 -5.86 -4.78 -0.42
CA VAL A 207 -6.17 -5.94 0.42
C VAL A 207 -6.61 -5.50 1.81
N ALA A 208 -7.62 -6.14 2.35
CA ALA A 208 -8.10 -5.93 3.71
C ALA A 208 -8.57 -7.24 4.36
N ALA A 209 -8.54 -7.28 5.69
CA ALA A 209 -9.26 -8.30 6.44
C ALA A 209 -10.77 -8.11 6.25
N GLY A 210 -11.49 -9.18 5.95
CA GLY A 210 -12.90 -9.14 5.60
C GLY A 210 -13.52 -10.53 5.40
N GLY A 211 -14.82 -10.65 5.69
CA GLY A 211 -15.50 -11.95 5.62
C GLY A 211 -14.88 -13.00 6.55
N PRO A 212 -14.65 -14.25 6.09
CA PRO A 212 -13.98 -15.29 6.88
C PRO A 212 -12.44 -15.16 6.94
N GLY A 213 -11.84 -14.17 6.26
CA GLY A 213 -10.39 -13.99 6.21
C GLY A 213 -9.97 -12.68 5.58
N LEU A 214 -9.59 -12.73 4.30
CA LEU A 214 -9.01 -11.63 3.52
C LEU A 214 -9.78 -11.44 2.21
N VAL A 215 -9.87 -10.18 1.79
CA VAL A 215 -10.40 -9.77 0.48
C VAL A 215 -9.38 -8.87 -0.19
N ALA A 216 -9.02 -9.21 -1.42
CA ALA A 216 -8.21 -8.37 -2.30
C ALA A 216 -9.08 -7.83 -3.44
N VAL A 217 -8.77 -6.63 -3.90
CA VAL A 217 -9.43 -5.97 -5.02
C VAL A 217 -8.41 -5.46 -6.01
N GLY A 218 -8.83 -5.24 -7.25
CA GLY A 218 -7.93 -4.79 -8.29
C GLY A 218 -8.59 -4.77 -9.65
N VAL A 219 -7.81 -5.09 -10.67
CA VAL A 219 -8.25 -5.08 -12.07
C VAL A 219 -7.62 -6.22 -12.85
N SER A 220 -8.43 -6.80 -13.74
CA SER A 220 -8.00 -7.63 -14.86
C SER A 220 -8.22 -6.84 -16.15
N LEU A 221 -7.20 -6.71 -16.99
CA LEU A 221 -7.29 -5.94 -18.24
C LEU A 221 -7.66 -6.85 -19.42
N PHE A 222 -8.70 -6.49 -20.15
CA PHE A 222 -8.99 -6.98 -21.49
C PHE A 222 -8.36 -6.04 -22.54
N GLY A 223 -7.22 -6.44 -23.09
CA GLY A 223 -6.48 -5.63 -24.07
C GLY A 223 -5.84 -4.39 -23.47
N THR A 224 -5.85 -3.26 -24.19
CA THR A 224 -5.19 -2.01 -23.75
C THR A 224 -6.12 -0.99 -23.10
N GLN A 225 -7.44 -1.20 -23.11
CA GLN A 225 -8.40 -0.12 -22.80
C GLN A 225 -9.59 -0.52 -21.92
N PHE A 226 -9.86 -1.80 -21.69
CA PHE A 226 -11.02 -2.23 -20.89
C PHE A 226 -10.55 -2.96 -19.64
N GLY A 227 -10.72 -2.35 -18.47
CA GLY A 227 -10.52 -3.00 -17.18
C GLY A 227 -11.81 -3.63 -16.68
N THR A 228 -11.70 -4.82 -16.08
CA THR A 228 -12.76 -5.42 -15.26
C THR A 228 -12.29 -5.40 -13.81
N ALA A 229 -13.11 -4.86 -12.92
CA ALA A 229 -12.79 -4.88 -11.50
C ALA A 229 -12.80 -6.32 -11.02
N THR A 230 -11.75 -6.70 -10.31
CA THR A 230 -11.57 -8.10 -9.89
C THR A 230 -11.49 -8.15 -8.38
N VAL A 231 -12.20 -9.13 -7.79
CA VAL A 231 -12.23 -9.36 -6.36
C VAL A 231 -11.77 -10.79 -6.08
N TRP A 232 -10.87 -10.94 -5.12
CA TRP A 232 -10.40 -12.22 -4.64
C TRP A 232 -10.69 -12.38 -3.16
N THR A 233 -10.94 -13.62 -2.74
CA THR A 233 -11.13 -13.97 -1.33
C THR A 233 -10.19 -15.09 -0.92
N SER A 234 -9.77 -15.07 0.34
CA SER A 234 -8.95 -16.12 0.95
C SER A 234 -9.24 -16.22 2.44
N ALA A 235 -9.27 -17.43 2.99
CA ALA A 235 -9.39 -17.63 4.43
C ALA A 235 -8.03 -17.49 5.15
N ASP A 236 -6.93 -17.81 4.47
CA ASP A 236 -5.59 -17.99 5.07
C ASP A 236 -4.49 -17.14 4.41
N GLY A 237 -4.81 -16.44 3.32
CA GLY A 237 -3.87 -15.66 2.51
C GLY A 237 -3.03 -16.50 1.54
N ALA A 238 -3.07 -17.83 1.61
CA ALA A 238 -2.30 -18.73 0.75
C ALA A 238 -3.13 -19.18 -0.45
N VAL A 239 -4.37 -19.62 -0.22
CA VAL A 239 -5.26 -20.11 -1.28
C VAL A 239 -6.30 -19.04 -1.57
N TRP A 240 -6.35 -18.58 -2.83
CA TRP A 240 -7.23 -17.51 -3.25
C TRP A 240 -8.25 -17.99 -4.29
N GLN A 241 -9.44 -17.42 -4.21
CA GLN A 241 -10.53 -17.67 -5.13
C GLN A 241 -11.01 -16.35 -5.72
N LEU A 242 -11.28 -16.34 -7.02
CA LEU A 242 -11.95 -15.24 -7.70
C LEU A 242 -13.42 -15.22 -7.27
N VAL A 243 -13.92 -14.02 -6.95
CA VAL A 243 -15.36 -13.78 -6.87
C VAL A 243 -15.90 -13.72 -8.31
N PRO A 244 -17.06 -14.34 -8.60
CA PRO A 244 -17.66 -14.27 -9.94
C PRO A 244 -17.89 -12.85 -10.42
N ASP A 245 -17.66 -12.62 -11.71
CA ASP A 245 -17.92 -11.33 -12.35
C ASP A 245 -19.40 -10.97 -12.24
N VAL A 246 -19.66 -9.71 -11.92
CA VAL A 246 -21.00 -9.11 -11.92
C VAL A 246 -20.99 -7.86 -12.79
N ALA A 247 -22.15 -7.44 -13.31
CA ALA A 247 -22.24 -6.28 -14.20
C ALA A 247 -21.65 -4.99 -13.59
N ALA A 248 -21.63 -4.87 -12.26
CA ALA A 248 -21.02 -3.73 -11.56
C ALA A 248 -19.49 -3.67 -11.64
N PHE A 249 -18.83 -4.70 -12.15
CA PHE A 249 -17.37 -4.77 -12.31
C PHE A 249 -16.91 -4.47 -13.74
N ASP A 250 -17.82 -4.52 -14.72
CA ASP A 250 -17.48 -4.29 -16.12
C ASP A 250 -17.11 -2.82 -16.36
N GLY A 251 -16.00 -2.59 -17.05
CA GLY A 251 -15.43 -1.25 -17.27
C GLY A 251 -14.93 -0.55 -16.01
N ALA A 252 -14.72 -1.28 -14.91
CA ALA A 252 -14.24 -0.73 -13.64
C ALA A 252 -12.82 -1.16 -13.28
N GLU A 253 -12.20 -0.38 -12.40
CA GLU A 253 -10.99 -0.73 -11.67
C GLU A 253 -11.20 -0.41 -10.19
N MET A 254 -10.83 -1.34 -9.30
CA MET A 254 -10.78 -1.07 -7.85
C MET A 254 -9.34 -0.79 -7.42
N ASP A 255 -9.15 0.28 -6.65
CA ASP A 255 -7.83 0.75 -6.23
C ASP A 255 -7.58 0.54 -4.73
N GLY A 256 -8.64 0.57 -3.92
CA GLY A 256 -8.52 0.44 -2.47
C GLY A 256 -9.70 -0.31 -1.87
N ILE A 257 -9.46 -0.95 -0.72
CA ILE A 257 -10.48 -1.63 0.07
C ILE A 257 -10.18 -1.46 1.56
N VAL A 258 -11.24 -1.30 2.36
CA VAL A 258 -11.14 -1.27 3.82
C VAL A 258 -12.28 -2.08 4.46
N GLY A 259 -11.94 -2.76 5.56
CA GLY A 259 -12.91 -3.41 6.44
C GLY A 259 -13.53 -2.42 7.43
N THR A 260 -14.84 -2.51 7.60
CA THR A 260 -15.62 -1.71 8.55
C THR A 260 -16.47 -2.61 9.43
N ALA A 261 -17.08 -2.06 10.49
CA ALA A 261 -18.04 -2.81 11.31
C ALA A 261 -19.27 -3.31 10.52
N GLY A 262 -19.65 -2.60 9.44
CA GLY A 262 -20.80 -2.91 8.61
C GLY A 262 -20.51 -3.76 7.37
N GLY A 263 -19.24 -4.10 7.10
CA GLY A 263 -18.83 -4.79 5.87
C GLY A 263 -17.57 -4.19 5.25
N LEU A 264 -17.36 -4.45 3.96
CA LEU A 264 -16.23 -3.94 3.18
C LEU A 264 -16.67 -2.77 2.31
N VAL A 265 -15.79 -1.78 2.19
CA VAL A 265 -15.92 -0.66 1.26
C VAL A 265 -14.74 -0.70 0.32
N ALA A 266 -15.00 -0.79 -0.98
CA ALA A 266 -14.00 -0.67 -2.03
C ALA A 266 -14.21 0.63 -2.82
N VAL A 267 -13.13 1.21 -3.31
CA VAL A 267 -13.13 2.47 -4.07
C VAL A 267 -12.27 2.32 -5.32
N GLY A 268 -12.57 3.11 -6.33
CA GLY A 268 -11.88 3.09 -7.61
C GLY A 268 -12.64 3.88 -8.65
N THR A 269 -12.59 3.42 -9.90
CA THR A 269 -13.22 4.13 -11.03
C THR A 269 -14.05 3.20 -11.89
N TRP A 270 -15.06 3.76 -12.55
CA TRP A 270 -15.91 3.06 -13.53
C TRP A 270 -16.06 3.89 -14.79
N GLY A 271 -16.10 3.21 -15.94
CA GLY A 271 -16.34 3.77 -17.27
C GLY A 271 -15.09 3.82 -18.15
N ALA A 272 -14.02 3.11 -17.78
CA ALA A 272 -12.81 3.04 -18.59
C ALA A 272 -13.13 2.48 -20.00
N PRO A 273 -12.50 3.01 -21.07
CA PRO A 273 -11.48 4.06 -21.08
C PRO A 273 -12.04 5.49 -21.15
N ASP A 274 -13.35 5.66 -21.38
CA ASP A 274 -13.94 6.92 -21.83
C ASP A 274 -14.36 7.87 -20.69
N GLN A 275 -14.63 7.32 -19.51
CA GLN A 275 -15.08 8.05 -18.32
C GLN A 275 -14.46 7.38 -17.08
N TYR A 276 -13.60 8.08 -16.33
CA TYR A 276 -13.06 7.56 -15.07
C TYR A 276 -13.88 8.14 -13.90
N VAL A 277 -15.11 7.65 -13.74
CA VAL A 277 -16.03 8.15 -12.70
C VAL A 277 -15.63 7.53 -11.35
N PRO A 278 -15.34 8.34 -10.31
CA PRO A 278 -15.10 7.82 -8.97
C PRO A 278 -16.28 6.98 -8.49
N THR A 279 -16.00 5.76 -8.08
CA THR A 279 -17.01 4.75 -7.76
C THR A 279 -16.70 4.08 -6.43
N VAL A 280 -17.76 3.75 -5.69
CA VAL A 280 -17.69 3.03 -4.41
C VAL A 280 -18.53 1.76 -4.52
N TRP A 281 -17.97 0.64 -4.10
CA TRP A 281 -18.66 -0.63 -3.97
C TRP A 281 -18.78 -1.00 -2.50
N LEU A 282 -19.97 -1.45 -2.11
CA LEU A 282 -20.26 -1.91 -0.76
C LEU A 282 -20.48 -3.41 -0.80
N SER A 283 -19.89 -4.15 0.14
CA SER A 283 -20.25 -5.55 0.31
C SER A 283 -21.72 -5.69 0.71
N PRO A 284 -22.39 -6.80 0.36
CA PRO A 284 -23.73 -7.09 0.87
C PRO A 284 -23.80 -7.03 2.40
N PRO A 285 -24.95 -6.64 2.99
CA PRO A 285 -25.17 -6.75 4.43
C PRO A 285 -24.98 -8.19 4.91
N ARG A 286 -24.46 -8.36 6.14
CA ARG A 286 -24.39 -9.67 6.81
C ARG A 286 -25.76 -10.15 7.27
#